data_AF-A0A7N5K0T5-F1
#
_entry.id   AF-A0A7N5K0T5-F1
#
_cell.length_a   1.000
_cell.length_b   1.000
_cell.length_c   1.000
_cell.angle_alpha   90.00
_cell.angle_beta   90.00
_cell.angle_gamma   90.00
#
_symmetry.space_group_name_H-M   'P 1'
#
loop_
_entity.id
_entity.type
_entity.pdbx_description
1 polymer ?
#
loop_
_entity_poly.entity_id
_entity_poly.type
_entity_poly.pdbx_seq_one_letter_code
_entity_poly.pdbx_strand_id
1 'polypeptide(L)' 'MSMILSASVIRVRDGLPLSASTDYEQGTGVQECRKYFKMLSKKLAQLPDRCTLKTGHYNIKESE' A
#
# COMPACT_ATOMS: atom_id res chain seq x y z
N MET A 1 10.69 -0.75 17.45
CA MET A 1 9.78 0.24 16.84
C MET A 1 9.48 -0.22 15.42
N SER A 2 8.22 -0.42 15.03
CA SER A 2 7.89 -0.66 13.62
C SER A 2 7.68 0.68 12.93
N MET A 3 8.45 0.97 11.89
CA MET A 3 8.31 2.19 11.11
C MET A 3 7.28 1.98 9.99
N ILE A 4 6.33 2.90 9.86
CA ILE A 4 5.39 2.92 8.73
C ILE A 4 6.03 3.76 7.63
N LEU A 5 6.27 3.14 6.48
CA LEU A 5 6.93 3.83 5.35
C LEU A 5 5.95 4.67 4.54
N SER A 6 4.70 4.20 4.38
CA SER A 6 3.61 4.93 3.74
C SER A 6 2.26 4.29 4.08
N ALA A 7 1.21 5.10 4.14
CA ALA A 7 -0.18 4.65 4.20
C ALA A 7 -0.97 5.24 3.02
N SER A 8 -1.93 4.48 2.48
CA SER A 8 -2.80 4.94 1.40
C SER A 8 -4.18 4.32 1.49
N VAL A 9 -5.21 5.12 1.21
CA VAL A 9 -6.58 4.67 1.01
C VAL A 9 -6.85 4.61 -0.48
N ILE A 10 -7.26 3.43 -0.97
CA ILE A 10 -7.47 3.17 -2.39
C ILE A 10 -8.87 2.59 -2.58
N ARG A 11 -9.60 3.10 -3.57
CA ARG A 11 -10.91 2.55 -3.93
C ARG A 11 -10.73 1.18 -4.59
N VAL A 12 -11.29 0.14 -3.98
CA VAL A 12 -11.19 -1.26 -4.45
C VAL A 12 -11.70 -1.43 -5.88
N ARG A 13 -12.79 -0.75 -6.26
CA ARG A 13 -13.47 -0.94 -7.54
C ARG A 13 -12.59 -0.69 -8.77
N ASP A 14 -11.76 0.34 -8.72
CA ASP A 14 -10.97 0.81 -9.88
C ASP A 14 -9.52 1.16 -9.52
N GLY A 15 -9.12 0.94 -8.27
CA GLY A 15 -7.77 1.21 -7.79
C GLY A 15 -7.44 2.70 -7.69
N LEU A 16 -8.45 3.58 -7.67
CA LEU A 16 -8.24 5.04 -7.56
C LEU A 16 -7.71 5.39 -6.15
N PRO A 17 -6.53 6.04 -6.03
CA PRO A 17 -6.06 6.56 -4.75
C PRO A 17 -6.97 7.68 -4.26
N LEU A 18 -7.48 7.56 -3.04
CA LEU A 18 -8.33 8.56 -2.39
C LEU A 18 -7.51 9.45 -1.46
N SER A 19 -6.55 8.86 -0.75
CA SER A 19 -5.61 9.59 0.12
C SER A 19 -4.29 8.83 0.27
N ALA A 20 -3.23 9.54 0.66
CA ALA A 20 -1.95 8.96 0.99
C ALA A 20 -1.18 9.83 2.00
N SER A 21 -0.46 9.18 2.91
CA SER A 21 0.50 9.80 3.81
C SER A 21 1.85 9.06 3.76
N THR A 22 2.91 9.82 3.97
CA THR A 22 4.29 9.32 4.05
C THR A 22 5.01 10.17 5.09
N ASP A 23 5.68 9.51 6.04
CA ASP A 23 6.44 10.18 7.09
C ASP A 23 7.84 10.59 6.62
N TYR A 24 8.22 10.24 5.37
CA TYR A 24 9.54 10.50 4.79
C TYR A 24 9.48 11.39 3.55
N GLU A 25 10.42 12.33 3.46
CA GLU A 25 10.79 13.03 2.21
C GLU A 25 11.08 11.99 1.12
N GLN A 26 10.72 12.27 -0.13
CA GLN A 26 10.66 11.33 -1.28
C GLN A 26 11.89 10.42 -1.48
N GLY A 27 12.01 9.38 -0.65
CA GLY A 27 13.07 8.37 -0.71
C GLY A 27 12.71 7.20 -1.62
N THR A 28 13.72 6.44 -2.03
CA THR A 28 13.57 5.24 -2.87
C THR A 28 12.57 4.23 -2.30
N GLY A 29 12.51 4.07 -0.97
CA GLY A 29 11.52 3.21 -0.32
C GLY A 29 10.07 3.63 -0.56
N VAL A 30 9.76 4.93 -0.49
CA VAL A 30 8.41 5.45 -0.73
C VAL A 30 7.99 5.25 -2.18
N GLN A 31 8.92 5.40 -3.13
CA GLN A 31 8.67 5.13 -4.54
C GLN A 31 8.35 3.66 -4.80
N GLU A 32 9.09 2.74 -4.16
CA GLU A 32 8.83 1.30 -4.23
C GLU A 32 7.46 0.94 -3.63
N CYS A 33 7.11 1.48 -2.45
CA CYS A 33 5.78 1.30 -1.87
C CYS A 33 4.67 1.77 -2.82
N ARG A 34 4.81 2.92 -3.48
CA ARG A 34 3.84 3.40 -4.49
C ARG A 34 3.71 2.43 -5.67
N LYS A 35 4.80 1.83 -6.15
CA LYS A 35 4.75 0.81 -7.20
C LYS A 35 3.97 -0.42 -6.73
N TYR A 36 4.24 -0.90 -5.52
CA TYR A 36 3.51 -2.02 -4.95
C TYR A 36 2.02 -1.70 -4.77
N PHE A 37 1.65 -0.54 -4.24
CA PHE A 37 0.26 -0.13 -4.12
C PHE A 37 -0.45 -0.08 -5.48
N LYS A 38 0.20 0.45 -6.52
CA LYS A 38 -0.37 0.48 -7.88
C LYS A 38 -0.53 -0.92 -8.49
N MET A 39 0.35 -1.86 -8.14
CA MET A 39 0.21 -3.24 -8.57
C MET A 39 -0.92 -3.95 -7.82
N LEU A 40 -0.98 -3.73 -6.50
CA LEU A 40 -1.98 -4.30 -5.60
C LEU A 40 -3.38 -3.79 -5.94
N SER A 41 -3.52 -2.50 -6.27
CA SER A 41 -4.80 -1.85 -6.56
C SER A 41 -5.57 -2.51 -7.70
N LYS A 42 -4.87 -3.16 -8.63
CA LYS A 42 -5.47 -3.93 -9.74
C LYS A 42 -6.05 -5.28 -9.32
N LYS A 43 -5.68 -5.78 -8.14
CA LYS A 43 -6.06 -7.10 -7.61
C LYS A 43 -6.88 -7.02 -6.32
N LEU A 44 -7.10 -5.83 -5.76
CA LEU A 44 -7.80 -5.65 -4.47
C LEU A 44 -9.17 -6.35 -4.44
N ALA A 45 -9.94 -6.29 -5.53
CA ALA A 45 -11.25 -6.95 -5.61
C ALA A 45 -11.20 -8.50 -5.52
N GLN A 46 -10.01 -9.11 -5.61
CA GLN A 46 -9.78 -10.56 -5.50
C GLN A 46 -9.13 -10.95 -4.17
N LEU A 47 -8.79 -9.97 -3.33
CA LEU A 47 -8.17 -10.20 -2.03
C LEU A 47 -9.24 -10.24 -0.94
N PRO A 48 -8.97 -10.91 0.20
CA PRO A 48 -9.84 -10.82 1.37
C PRO A 48 -9.89 -9.39 1.90
N ASP A 49 -10.99 -9.02 2.56
CA ASP A 49 -11.18 -7.69 3.17
C ASP A 49 -10.03 -7.28 4.12
N ARG A 50 -9.33 -8.26 4.70
CA ARG A 50 -8.15 -8.05 5.54
C ARG A 50 -7.05 -9.02 5.20
N CYS A 51 -5.93 -8.51 4.70
CA CYS A 51 -4.77 -9.33 4.39
C CYS A 51 -3.45 -8.66 4.77
N THR A 52 -2.39 -9.47 4.86
CA THR A 52 -1.01 -8.96 4.95
C THR A 52 -0.22 -9.57 3.81
N LEU A 53 0.30 -8.73 2.92
CA LEU A 53 1.19 -9.15 1.85
C LEU A 53 2.64 -8.87 2.24
N LYS A 54 3.48 -9.91 2.18
CA LYS A 54 4.92 -9.79 2.38
C LYS A 54 5.59 -9.60 1.02
N THR A 55 6.28 -8.48 0.82
CA THR A 55 7.05 -8.18 -0.41
C THR A 55 8.48 -7.83 0.00
N GLY A 56 9.40 -8.80 -0.13
CA GLY A 56 10.80 -8.65 0.28
C GLY A 56 10.95 -8.13 1.71
N HIS A 57 11.42 -6.88 1.84
CA HIS A 57 11.66 -6.19 3.11
C HIS A 57 10.41 -5.51 3.72
N TYR A 58 9.28 -5.48 3.00
CA TYR A 58 8.09 -4.72 3.40
C TYR A 58 6.89 -5.64 3.69
N ASN A 59 6.08 -5.24 4.68
CA ASN A 59 4.81 -5.86 4.99
C ASN A 59 3.70 -4.84 4.68
N ILE A 60 2.84 -5.16 3.72
CA ILE A 60 1.67 -4.35 3.38
C ILE A 60 0.49 -4.92 4.14
N LYS A 61 -0.19 -4.11 4.94
CA LYS A 61 -1.40 -4.50 5.67
C LYS A 61 -2.59 -3.79 5.06
N GLU A 62 -3.60 -4.56 4.73
CA GLU A 62 -4.93 -4.06 4.40
C GLU A 62 -5.75 -3.99 5.69
N SER A 63 -6.34 -2.84 5.96
CA SER A 63 -7.23 -2.60 7.08
C SER A 63 -8.56 -2.09 6.55
N GLU A 64 -9.66 -2.57 7.14
CA GLU A 64 -11.00 -1.99 6.98
C GLU A 64 -11.03 -0.50 7.32
#